data_AF-A0A2N3FJB1-F1
#
_entry.id   AF-A0A2N3FJB1-F1
#
_cell.length_a   1.000
_cell.length_b   1.000
_cell.length_c   1.000
_cell.angle_alpha   90.00
_cell.angle_beta   90.00
_cell.angle_gamma   90.00
#
_symmetry.space_group_name_H-M   'P 1'
#
loop_
_entity.id
_entity.type
_entity.pdbx_description
1 polymer ?
#
loop_
_entity_poly.entity_id
_entity_poly.type
_entity_poly.pdbx_seq_one_letter_code
_entity_poly.pdbx_strand_id
1 'polypeptide(L)'
;MASRTKLYQRAQSPLIQGRSKRERPFWQPLLLAFAAAMFLPLFVWWLITMIAGAQPGEAIALLGADFVTILAPMLPGALVGSYVGVWGARQWASRRAWLVGALMGAVLGGAGLLLFG
;
A
#
# COMPACT_ATOMS: atom_id res chain seq x y z
N MET A 1 -49.20 5.41 -26.41
CA MET A 1 -49.01 5.81 -25.00
C MET A 1 -48.00 4.85 -24.36
N ALA A 2 -46.76 5.30 -24.14
CA ALA A 2 -45.75 4.48 -23.49
C ALA A 2 -46.01 4.46 -21.97
N SER A 3 -46.39 3.30 -21.45
CA SER A 3 -46.46 3.03 -20.02
C SER A 3 -45.08 3.25 -19.42
N ARG A 4 -44.87 4.40 -18.74
CA ARG A 4 -43.69 4.64 -17.92
C ARG A 4 -43.80 3.75 -16.70
N THR A 5 -43.20 2.58 -16.74
CA THR A 5 -42.91 1.76 -15.57
C THR A 5 -41.93 2.54 -14.69
N LYS A 6 -42.47 3.36 -13.79
CA LYS A 6 -41.71 3.86 -12.64
C LYS A 6 -41.33 2.63 -11.83
N LEU A 7 -40.08 2.18 -11.99
CA LEU A 7 -39.46 1.27 -11.05
C LEU A 7 -39.51 1.95 -9.69
N TYR A 8 -40.41 1.49 -8.82
CA TYR A 8 -40.37 1.79 -7.40
C TYR A 8 -39.09 1.14 -6.86
N GLN A 9 -37.98 1.87 -7.00
CA GLN A 9 -36.67 1.47 -6.53
C GLN A 9 -36.70 1.48 -5.01
N ARG A 10 -36.86 0.29 -4.40
CA ARG A 10 -36.58 0.10 -2.98
C ARG A 10 -35.18 0.64 -2.72
N ALA A 11 -35.06 1.57 -1.77
CA ALA A 11 -33.81 1.83 -1.09
C ALA A 11 -33.29 0.45 -0.63
N GLN A 12 -32.11 0.04 -1.10
CA GLN A 12 -31.48 -1.29 -0.90
C GLN A 12 -31.67 -2.36 -2.01
N SER A 13 -31.99 -1.99 -3.25
CA SER A 13 -31.87 -2.94 -4.38
C SER A 13 -30.40 -3.33 -4.64
N PRO A 14 -30.03 -4.63 -4.60
CA PRO A 14 -28.65 -5.09 -4.77
C PRO A 14 -28.06 -4.79 -6.15
N LEU A 15 -28.90 -4.55 -7.16
CA LEU A 15 -28.49 -4.16 -8.51
C LEU A 15 -28.00 -2.69 -8.60
N ILE A 16 -28.32 -1.85 -7.60
CA ILE A 16 -27.81 -0.47 -7.47
C ILE A 16 -26.74 -0.39 -6.36
N GLN A 17 -26.59 -1.44 -5.54
CA GLN A 17 -25.58 -1.57 -4.48
C GLN A 17 -24.19 -1.87 -5.07
N GLY A 18 -23.66 -0.95 -5.86
CA GLY A 18 -22.22 -0.72 -5.76
C GLY A 18 -21.95 -0.35 -4.31
N ARG A 19 -21.49 -1.32 -3.49
CA ARG A 19 -21.19 -1.11 -2.06
C ARG A 19 -20.61 0.28 -1.86
N SER A 20 -21.22 1.05 -0.97
CA SER A 20 -20.77 2.40 -0.65
C SER A 20 -19.24 2.37 -0.44
N LYS A 21 -18.50 3.34 -0.98
CA LYS A 21 -17.02 3.38 -0.84
C LYS A 21 -16.54 3.26 0.62
N ARG A 22 -17.43 3.57 1.59
CA ARG A 22 -17.21 3.39 3.03
C ARG A 22 -17.36 1.94 3.53
N GLU A 23 -18.17 1.11 2.88
CA GLU A 23 -18.39 -0.30 3.26
C GLU A 23 -17.23 -1.23 2.86
N ARG A 24 -16.29 -0.75 2.03
CA ARG A 24 -15.10 -1.53 1.73
C ARG A 24 -14.24 -1.66 2.99
N PRO A 25 -13.77 -2.87 3.32
CA PRO A 25 -12.97 -3.08 4.52
C PRO A 25 -11.69 -2.23 4.48
N PHE A 26 -11.35 -1.60 5.61
CA PHE A 26 -10.12 -0.80 5.73
C PHE A 26 -8.85 -1.64 5.63
N TRP A 27 -8.92 -2.90 6.08
CA TRP A 27 -7.76 -3.79 6.13
C TRP A 27 -7.26 -4.18 4.73
N GLN A 28 -8.11 -4.27 3.71
CA GLN A 28 -7.70 -4.62 2.34
C GLN A 28 -6.69 -3.63 1.75
N PRO A 29 -6.98 -2.31 1.64
CA PRO A 29 -6.00 -1.36 1.15
C PRO A 29 -4.81 -1.17 2.11
N LEU A 30 -4.99 -1.39 3.41
CA LEU A 30 -3.91 -1.32 4.39
C LEU A 30 -2.87 -2.42 4.18
N LEU A 31 -3.30 -3.68 4.02
CA LEU A 31 -2.39 -4.80 3.77
C LEU A 31 -1.62 -4.62 2.47
N LEU A 32 -2.30 -4.19 1.39
CA LEU A 32 -1.66 -3.91 0.11
C LEU A 32 -0.66 -2.75 0.22
N ALA A 33 -1.03 -1.67 0.91
CA ALA A 33 -0.16 -0.54 1.16
C ALA A 33 1.09 -0.96 1.95
N PHE A 34 0.89 -1.69 3.04
CA PHE A 34 1.96 -2.14 3.92
C PHE A 34 2.91 -3.10 3.20
N ALA A 35 2.38 -4.10 2.47
CA ALA A 35 3.20 -5.00 1.67
C ALA A 35 4.05 -4.20 0.66
N ALA A 36 3.43 -3.31 -0.11
CA ALA A 36 4.15 -2.46 -1.06
C ALA A 36 5.19 -1.55 -0.38
N ALA A 37 4.89 -1.01 0.79
CA ALA A 37 5.77 -0.17 1.58
C ALA A 37 7.02 -0.92 2.10
N MET A 38 6.92 -2.22 2.35
CA MET A 38 8.07 -3.06 2.72
C MET A 38 8.93 -3.42 1.50
N PHE A 39 8.31 -3.75 0.36
CA PHE A 39 9.05 -4.17 -0.84
C PHE A 39 9.67 -3.02 -1.62
N LEU A 40 9.00 -1.86 -1.72
CA LEU A 40 9.42 -0.77 -2.59
C LEU A 40 10.81 -0.20 -2.20
N PRO A 41 11.11 0.11 -0.93
CA PRO A 41 12.44 0.61 -0.55
C PRO A 41 13.55 -0.42 -0.80
N LEU A 42 13.29 -1.72 -0.56
CA LEU A 42 14.24 -2.80 -0.83
C LEU A 42 14.50 -2.96 -2.32
N PHE A 43 13.46 -2.87 -3.14
CA PHE A 43 13.58 -2.91 -4.59
C PHE A 43 14.39 -1.73 -5.12
N VAL A 44 14.14 -0.51 -4.61
CA VAL A 44 14.92 0.69 -4.96
C VAL A 44 16.38 0.54 -4.54
N TRP A 45 16.64 0.05 -3.31
CA TRP A 45 18.00 -0.24 -2.84
C TRP A 45 18.70 -1.25 -3.74
N TRP A 46 18.03 -2.36 -4.07
CA TRP A 46 18.56 -3.38 -4.97
C TRP A 46 18.85 -2.82 -6.38
N LEU A 47 17.99 -1.95 -6.90
CA LEU A 47 18.19 -1.32 -8.20
C LEU A 47 19.39 -0.36 -8.19
N ILE A 48 19.61 0.37 -7.09
CA ILE A 48 20.79 1.22 -6.89
C ILE A 48 22.07 0.38 -6.84
N THR A 49 22.07 -0.76 -6.14
CA THR A 49 23.26 -1.63 -6.06
C THR A 49 23.59 -2.29 -7.42
N MET A 50 22.59 -2.65 -8.22
CA MET A 50 22.80 -3.10 -9.61
C MET A 50 23.41 -2.01 -10.48
N ILE A 51 22.93 -0.77 -10.37
CA ILE A 51 23.50 0.38 -11.13
C ILE A 51 24.96 0.64 -10.71
N ALA A 52 25.30 0.38 -9.44
CA ALA A 52 26.67 0.50 -8.94
C ALA A 52 27.60 -0.65 -9.40
N GLY A 53 27.09 -1.65 -10.13
CA GLY A 53 27.89 -2.72 -10.75
C GLY A 53 27.91 -4.05 -9.99
N ALA A 54 27.10 -4.22 -8.94
CA ALA A 54 26.99 -5.49 -8.24
C ALA A 54 26.29 -6.57 -9.09
N GLN A 55 26.66 -7.84 -8.92
CA GLN A 55 25.97 -8.94 -9.58
C GLN A 55 24.62 -9.23 -8.90
N PRO A 56 23.56 -9.61 -9.64
CA PRO A 56 22.22 -9.83 -9.07
C PRO A 56 22.20 -10.80 -7.89
N GLY A 57 22.98 -11.89 -7.96
CA GLY A 57 23.06 -12.89 -6.91
C GLY A 57 23.70 -12.37 -5.61
N GLU A 58 24.71 -11.50 -5.73
CA GLU A 58 25.41 -10.91 -4.57
C GLU A 58 24.51 -9.93 -3.82
N ALA A 59 23.76 -9.08 -4.55
CA ALA A 59 22.83 -8.14 -3.95
C ALA A 59 21.65 -8.82 -3.22
N ILE A 60 21.18 -9.96 -3.75
CA ILE A 60 20.14 -10.76 -3.09
C ILE A 60 20.73 -11.47 -1.85
N ALA A 61 21.96 -11.98 -1.94
CA ALA A 61 22.63 -12.60 -0.81
C ALA A 61 22.84 -11.62 0.35
N LEU A 62 23.18 -10.36 0.06
CA LEU A 62 23.29 -9.27 1.04
C LEU A 62 21.96 -9.01 1.75
N LEU A 63 20.84 -8.97 1.03
CA LEU A 63 19.50 -8.83 1.61
C LEU A 63 19.11 -10.04 2.49
N GLY A 64 19.54 -11.24 2.10
CA GLY A 64 19.22 -12.48 2.80
C GLY A 64 20.02 -12.69 4.09
N ALA A 65 21.28 -12.26 4.12
CA ALA A 65 22.18 -12.44 5.26
C ALA A 65 21.71 -11.65 6.51
N ASP A 66 21.20 -10.44 6.30
CA ASP A 66 20.83 -9.49 7.36
C ASP A 66 19.36 -9.07 7.27
N PHE A 67 18.49 -10.01 6.90
CA PHE A 67 17.08 -9.73 6.65
C PHE A 67 16.34 -9.11 7.85
N VAL A 68 16.60 -9.59 9.07
CA VAL A 68 15.92 -9.10 10.28
C VAL A 68 16.38 -7.70 10.65
N THR A 69 17.68 -7.44 10.58
CA THR A 69 18.29 -6.13 10.87
C THR A 69 17.86 -5.07 9.85
N ILE A 70 17.64 -5.46 8.60
CA ILE A 70 17.11 -4.60 7.54
C ILE A 70 15.61 -4.33 7.73
N LEU A 71 14.79 -5.35 7.99
CA LEU A 71 13.33 -5.19 8.04
C LEU A 71 12.81 -4.58 9.36
N ALA A 72 13.42 -4.90 10.49
CA ALA A 72 12.98 -4.45 11.81
C ALA A 72 12.84 -2.92 11.93
N PRO A 73 13.81 -2.10 11.48
CA PRO A 73 13.68 -0.64 11.55
C PRO A 73 12.68 -0.07 10.55
N MET A 74 12.41 -0.77 9.44
CA MET A 74 11.43 -0.32 8.44
C MET A 74 9.98 -0.49 8.92
N LEU A 75 9.73 -1.55 9.70
CA LEU A 75 8.39 -2.01 10.13
C LEU A 75 7.53 -0.89 10.75
N PRO A 76 8.01 -0.13 11.77
CA PRO A 76 7.21 0.92 12.40
C PRO A 76 6.83 2.03 11.42
N GLY A 77 7.79 2.51 10.62
CA GLY A 77 7.58 3.56 9.64
C GLY A 77 6.62 3.14 8.53
N ALA A 78 6.80 1.92 8.00
CA ALA A 78 5.95 1.34 6.98
C ALA A 78 4.51 1.16 7.47
N LEU A 79 4.32 0.69 8.71
CA LEU A 79 3.00 0.50 9.30
C LEU A 79 2.28 1.84 9.53
N VAL A 80 2.96 2.79 10.18
CA VAL A 80 2.39 4.12 10.48
C VAL A 80 2.09 4.89 9.19
N GLY A 81 3.04 4.93 8.25
CA GLY A 81 2.87 5.61 6.97
C GLY A 81 1.75 5.00 6.13
N SER A 82 1.67 3.68 6.08
CA SER A 82 0.58 2.98 5.37
C SER A 82 -0.78 3.28 6.00
N TYR A 83 -0.86 3.24 7.34
CA TYR A 83 -2.10 3.54 8.05
C TYR A 83 -2.58 4.97 7.80
N VAL A 84 -1.71 5.96 8.01
CA VAL A 84 -2.02 7.39 7.83
C VAL A 84 -2.36 7.68 6.37
N GLY A 85 -1.58 7.14 5.42
CA GLY A 85 -1.82 7.33 3.99
C GLY A 85 -3.15 6.72 3.53
N VAL A 86 -3.49 5.50 3.95
CA VAL A 86 -4.79 4.87 3.62
C VAL A 86 -5.92 5.63 4.30
N TRP A 87 -5.80 5.96 5.59
CA TRP A 87 -6.83 6.69 6.32
C TRP A 87 -7.11 8.05 5.67
N GLY A 88 -6.05 8.82 5.41
CA GLY A 88 -6.10 10.08 4.69
C GLY A 88 -6.80 9.91 3.34
N ALA A 89 -6.34 8.97 2.50
CA ALA A 89 -6.93 8.67 1.19
C ALA A 89 -8.43 8.38 1.20
N ARG A 90 -8.95 7.79 2.28
CA ARG A 90 -10.39 7.52 2.42
C ARG A 90 -11.21 8.76 2.72
N GLN A 91 -10.65 9.76 3.41
CA GLN A 91 -11.39 11.00 3.77
C GLN A 91 -11.79 11.82 2.53
N TRP A 92 -10.98 11.79 1.47
CA TRP A 92 -11.27 12.45 0.18
C TRP A 92 -11.76 11.45 -0.89
N ALA A 93 -12.27 10.30 -0.46
CA ALA A 93 -12.93 9.29 -1.29
C ALA A 93 -12.10 8.75 -2.49
N SER A 94 -10.77 8.69 -2.32
CA SER A 94 -9.84 8.14 -3.31
C SER A 94 -10.18 6.68 -3.64
N ARG A 95 -10.15 6.34 -4.93
CA ARG A 95 -10.36 4.96 -5.40
C ARG A 95 -9.16 4.06 -5.12
N ARG A 96 -7.97 4.63 -5.00
CA ARG A 96 -6.70 3.92 -4.85
C ARG A 96 -6.02 4.28 -3.54
N ALA A 97 -6.76 4.13 -2.43
CA ALA A 97 -6.25 4.45 -1.10
C ALA A 97 -4.97 3.69 -0.74
N TRP A 98 -4.82 2.47 -1.26
CA TRP A 98 -3.62 1.66 -1.08
C TRP A 98 -2.36 2.30 -1.68
N LEU A 99 -2.45 3.06 -2.78
CA LEU A 99 -1.29 3.72 -3.39
C LEU A 99 -0.75 4.82 -2.49
N VAL A 100 -1.64 5.66 -1.95
CA VAL A 100 -1.24 6.75 -1.04
C VAL A 100 -0.63 6.18 0.23
N GLY A 101 -1.25 5.10 0.76
CA GLY A 101 -0.68 4.32 1.86
C GLY A 101 0.70 3.78 1.53
N ALA A 102 0.86 3.11 0.37
CA ALA A 102 2.13 2.53 -0.04
C ALA A 102 3.23 3.58 -0.18
N LEU A 103 2.92 4.74 -0.76
CA LEU A 103 3.87 5.84 -0.91
C LEU A 103 4.33 6.39 0.45
N MET A 104 3.39 6.71 1.34
CA MET A 104 3.71 7.21 2.67
C MET A 104 4.45 6.16 3.52
N GLY A 105 4.00 4.91 3.45
CA GLY A 105 4.67 3.78 4.09
C GLY A 105 6.07 3.55 3.55
N ALA A 106 6.29 3.63 2.23
CA ALA A 106 7.60 3.44 1.62
C ALA A 106 8.57 4.58 1.96
N VAL A 107 8.09 5.83 2.05
CA VAL A 107 8.91 6.96 2.48
C VAL A 107 9.36 6.79 3.93
N LEU A 108 8.44 6.49 4.85
CA LEU A 108 8.77 6.35 6.27
C LEU A 108 9.52 5.04 6.57
N GLY A 109 9.15 3.93 5.93
CA GLY A 109 9.84 2.66 6.02
C GLY A 109 11.24 2.73 5.40
N GLY A 110 11.38 3.39 4.25
CA GLY A 110 12.67 3.66 3.62
C GLY A 110 13.57 4.58 4.46
N ALA A 111 13.01 5.55 5.17
CA ALA A 111 13.77 6.32 6.15
C ALA A 111 14.32 5.42 7.28
N GLY A 112 13.53 4.46 7.76
CA GLY A 112 14.00 3.44 8.70
C GLY A 112 15.17 2.60 8.15
N LEU A 113 15.08 2.18 6.89
CA LEU A 113 16.16 1.49 6.20
C LEU A 113 17.43 2.34 6.11
N LEU A 114 17.31 3.61 5.72
CA LEU A 114 18.48 4.49 5.51
C LEU A 114 19.15 4.93 6.81
N LEU A 115 18.40 5.01 7.92
CA LEU A 115 18.91 5.49 9.20
C LEU A 115 19.47 4.37 10.08
N PHE A 116 19.03 3.12 9.87
CA PHE A 116 19.30 2.01 10.78
C PHE A 116 19.68 0.69 10.10
N GLY A 117 19.62 0.61 8.76
CA GLY A 117 20.07 -0.53 7.95
C GLY A 117 21.40 -0.25 7.27
#